data_AF-A0A7R8CLH0-F1
#
_entry.id   AF-A0A7R8CLH0-F1
#
_cell.length_a   1.000
_cell.length_b   1.000
_cell.length_c   1.000
_cell.angle_alpha   90.00
_cell.angle_beta   90.00
_cell.angle_gamma   90.00
#
_symmetry.space_group_name_H-M   'P 1'
#
loop_
_entity.id
_entity.type
_entity.pdbx_description
1 polymer ?
#
loop_
_entity_poly.entity_id
_entity_poly.type
_entity_poly.pdbx_seq_one_letter_code
_entity_poly.pdbx_strand_id
1 'polypeptide(L)'
;MFENTFYAKESFVIQKEELEKMEALKLSRPASSSDIDVYALLAQKERDLVLAAELGKALLDKNEEISKQNELIAEDFSQKLEELEQEKYHLRRRLENAVEEYELRIQELQSDISHLRLSLEEQESLHKQNDKEKSLVILTMTEQNQRLTNQLKENSKNEESMLSDMNTLKSQISQKRSSMNDHVSHLDMLREEINLLNQRKIELERRIEFLTDEREGLSTTLDESADRILMLEKQSREQNLIIRSNELSMEELQNTNLALANRLDSMCRSLSLSPHCNSSQNGGGTMSLLNEMEISDSEKSMNVFQGNIDDEIDIEVDDETIIKFNQSKEAHDALKAEIHSVHKLLTKFCQRLKQEGQARKSQNPADPQNDDIVNDLKGIIHGLLRKNKSSNDNCCPNCGSSTTDEEKPKEEETKRRDEEIVELKSKLSVTEVKLSATEEERDYLKEDLSRTDAGKDELIRKAWDVRDAAVKRKNKIQRLNSHDLE
;
A
#
# COMPACT_ATOMS: atom_id res chain seq x y z
N MET A 1 48.37 5.22 97.33
CA MET A 1 49.22 6.03 98.24
C MET A 1 48.62 6.23 99.64
N PHE A 2 47.31 6.04 99.86
CA PHE A 2 46.70 6.22 101.20
C PHE A 2 46.72 4.97 102.10
N GLU A 3 46.79 3.75 101.56
CA GLU A 3 46.84 2.52 102.36
C GLU A 3 48.21 2.28 103.02
N ASN A 4 49.32 2.57 102.32
CA ASN A 4 50.67 2.39 102.88
C ASN A 4 50.96 3.28 104.10
N THR A 5 50.27 4.41 104.25
CA THR A 5 50.41 5.29 105.43
C THR A 5 49.59 4.84 106.64
N PHE A 6 48.56 4.01 106.44
CA PHE A 6 47.72 3.50 107.52
C PHE A 6 48.39 2.33 108.23
N TYR A 7 48.87 1.34 107.46
CA TYR A 7 49.61 0.19 108.00
C TYR A 7 50.91 0.59 108.72
N ALA A 8 51.59 1.64 108.25
CA ALA A 8 52.79 2.17 108.92
C ALA A 8 52.49 2.79 110.29
N LYS A 9 51.29 3.39 110.49
CA LYS A 9 50.88 3.97 111.77
C LYS A 9 50.46 2.90 112.77
N GLU A 10 49.71 1.88 112.35
CA GLU A 10 49.35 0.75 113.22
C GLU A 10 50.57 -0.02 113.69
N SER A 11 51.53 -0.27 112.79
CA SER A 11 52.78 -0.96 113.14
C SER A 11 53.61 -0.19 114.19
N PHE A 12 53.63 1.15 114.13
CA PHE A 12 54.35 1.98 115.10
C PHE A 12 53.66 2.06 116.47
N VAL A 13 52.32 1.99 116.52
CA VAL A 13 51.55 1.97 117.78
C VAL A 13 51.77 0.65 118.51
N ILE A 14 51.76 -0.48 117.78
CA ILE A 14 52.00 -1.82 118.34
C ILE A 14 53.42 -1.91 118.89
N GLN A 15 54.43 -1.43 118.15
CA GLN A 15 55.82 -1.42 118.63
C GLN A 15 56.02 -0.54 119.88
N LYS A 16 55.29 0.57 120.00
CA LYS A 16 55.37 1.45 121.17
C LYS A 16 54.75 0.82 122.42
N GLU A 17 53.59 0.16 122.28
CA GLU A 17 52.96 -0.58 123.38
C GLU A 17 53.79 -1.78 123.86
N GLU A 18 54.49 -2.47 122.95
CA GLU A 18 55.38 -3.59 123.31
C GLU A 18 56.65 -3.11 124.03
N LEU A 19 57.20 -1.96 123.66
CA LEU A 19 58.33 -1.33 124.36
C LEU A 19 57.95 -0.87 125.77
N GLU A 20 56.78 -0.25 125.96
CA GLU A 20 56.28 0.14 127.30
C GLU A 20 56.03 -1.09 128.21
N LYS A 21 55.51 -2.20 127.66
CA LYS A 21 55.33 -3.45 128.41
C LYS A 21 56.66 -4.10 128.80
N MET A 22 57.66 -4.04 127.92
CA MET A 22 59.02 -4.53 128.20
C MET A 22 59.77 -3.67 129.23
N GLU A 23 59.51 -2.36 129.25
CA GLU A 23 60.10 -1.44 130.22
C GLU A 23 59.44 -1.59 131.62
N ALA A 24 58.13 -1.85 131.67
CA ALA A 24 57.40 -2.13 132.91
C ALA A 24 57.82 -3.45 133.59
N LEU A 25 58.21 -4.48 132.81
CA LEU A 25 58.67 -5.76 133.37
C LEU A 25 60.06 -5.70 134.00
N LYS A 26 60.92 -4.76 133.58
CA LYS A 26 62.26 -4.58 134.16
C LYS A 26 62.26 -3.94 135.56
N LEU A 27 61.16 -3.33 135.99
CA LEU A 27 61.07 -2.63 137.29
C LEU A 27 60.52 -3.48 138.45
N SER A 28 60.17 -4.75 138.21
CA SER A 28 59.76 -5.69 139.26
C SER A 28 60.92 -6.62 139.64
N ARG A 29 61.80 -6.14 140.51
CA ARG A 29 62.82 -6.98 141.17
C ARG A 29 62.31 -7.37 142.56
N PRO A 30 61.99 -8.65 142.84
CA PRO A 30 61.65 -9.07 144.18
C PRO A 30 62.94 -9.02 145.03
N ALA A 31 62.92 -8.19 146.08
CA ALA A 31 63.93 -8.22 147.12
C ALA A 31 63.73 -9.49 147.96
N SER A 32 64.66 -10.45 147.86
CA SER A 32 64.63 -11.66 148.68
C SER A 32 65.28 -11.41 150.04
N SER A 33 64.46 -11.40 151.10
CA SER A 33 64.88 -11.52 152.49
C SER A 33 65.20 -12.97 152.85
N SER A 34 66.36 -13.16 153.48
CA SER A 34 66.82 -14.24 154.38
C SER A 34 65.99 -15.54 154.54
N ASP A 35 66.72 -16.66 154.42
CA ASP A 35 66.43 -18.02 154.89
C ASP A 35 65.23 -18.74 154.25
N ILE A 36 65.37 -19.00 152.96
CA ILE A 36 64.61 -20.05 152.25
C ILE A 36 65.59 -21.20 152.04
N ASP A 37 65.21 -22.41 152.49
CA ASP A 37 65.97 -23.65 152.32
C ASP A 37 66.52 -23.76 150.90
N VAL A 38 67.85 -23.65 150.79
CA VAL A 38 68.56 -23.59 149.50
C VAL A 38 68.19 -24.78 148.64
N TYR A 39 67.90 -25.94 149.23
CA TYR A 39 67.46 -27.14 148.53
C TYR A 39 66.02 -27.05 148.01
N ALA A 40 65.07 -26.51 148.78
CA ALA A 40 63.70 -26.29 148.34
C ALA A 40 63.61 -25.21 147.25
N LEU A 41 64.41 -24.15 147.38
CA LEU A 41 64.55 -23.11 146.35
C LEU A 41 65.21 -23.67 145.09
N LEU A 42 66.24 -24.51 145.22
CA LEU A 42 66.88 -25.17 144.09
C LEU A 42 65.91 -26.12 143.38
N ALA A 43 65.14 -26.93 144.11
CA ALA A 43 64.11 -27.79 143.54
C ALA A 43 62.94 -27.01 142.90
N GLN A 44 62.63 -25.81 143.41
CA GLN A 44 61.70 -24.89 142.77
C GLN A 44 62.31 -24.32 141.47
N LYS A 45 63.58 -23.92 141.49
CA LYS A 45 64.29 -23.42 140.31
C LYS A 45 64.52 -24.48 139.25
N GLU A 46 64.73 -25.74 139.64
CA GLU A 46 64.79 -26.89 138.72
C GLU A 46 63.43 -27.15 138.09
N ARG A 47 62.33 -27.10 138.86
CA ARG A 47 60.96 -27.17 138.31
C ARG A 47 60.64 -25.99 137.38
N ASP A 48 61.03 -24.77 137.74
CA ASP A 48 60.85 -23.58 136.90
C ASP A 48 61.69 -23.65 135.61
N LEU A 49 62.92 -24.19 135.67
CA LEU A 49 63.76 -24.43 134.49
C LEU A 49 63.14 -25.48 133.56
N VAL A 50 62.60 -26.57 134.13
CA VAL A 50 61.88 -27.59 133.35
C VAL A 50 60.63 -27.00 132.72
N LEU A 51 59.80 -26.26 133.48
CA LEU A 51 58.61 -25.59 132.96
C LEU A 51 58.94 -24.54 131.89
N ALA A 52 60.01 -23.77 132.06
CA ALA A 52 60.47 -22.81 131.04
C ALA A 52 60.96 -23.51 129.77
N ALA A 53 61.62 -24.67 129.90
CA ALA A 53 62.01 -25.49 128.76
C ALA A 53 60.80 -26.14 128.08
N GLU A 54 59.79 -26.60 128.85
CA GLU A 54 58.53 -27.12 128.31
C GLU A 54 57.72 -26.03 127.59
N LEU A 55 57.65 -24.82 128.15
CA LEU A 55 57.05 -23.66 127.50
C LEU A 55 57.82 -23.26 126.24
N GLY A 56 59.16 -23.24 126.31
CA GLY A 56 60.03 -22.98 125.17
C GLY A 56 59.83 -24.01 124.06
N LYS A 57 59.68 -25.30 124.42
CA LYS A 57 59.34 -26.37 123.48
C LYS A 57 57.95 -26.16 122.88
N ALA A 58 56.94 -25.87 123.67
CA ALA A 58 55.58 -25.59 123.17
C ALA A 58 55.55 -24.35 122.25
N LEU A 59 56.34 -23.32 122.55
CA LEU A 59 56.50 -22.14 121.70
C LEU A 59 57.25 -22.46 120.40
N LEU A 60 58.29 -23.30 120.45
CA LEU A 60 59.00 -23.77 119.26
C LEU A 60 58.07 -24.61 118.38
N ASP A 61 57.33 -25.57 118.95
CA ASP A 61 56.35 -26.39 118.23
C ASP A 61 55.26 -25.51 117.58
N LYS A 62 54.77 -24.48 118.29
CA LYS A 62 53.82 -23.50 117.75
C LYS A 62 54.43 -22.63 116.64
N ASN A 63 55.69 -22.22 116.78
CA ASN A 63 56.37 -21.44 115.77
C ASN A 63 56.70 -22.27 114.52
N GLU A 64 56.99 -23.57 114.70
CA GLU A 64 57.15 -24.54 113.62
C GLU A 64 55.82 -24.75 112.89
N GLU A 65 54.70 -24.90 113.61
CA GLU A 65 53.36 -24.99 113.01
C GLU A 65 52.99 -23.70 112.24
N ILE A 66 53.25 -22.52 112.81
CA ILE A 66 53.04 -21.23 112.12
C ILE A 66 53.94 -21.15 110.88
N SER A 67 55.17 -21.64 110.94
CA SER A 67 56.08 -21.66 109.79
C SER A 67 55.55 -22.57 108.68
N LYS A 68 55.07 -23.77 109.02
CA LYS A 68 54.40 -24.69 108.07
C LYS A 68 53.15 -24.06 107.46
N GLN A 69 52.34 -23.37 108.26
CA GLN A 69 51.16 -22.66 107.77
C GLN A 69 51.56 -21.52 106.81
N ASN A 70 52.61 -20.77 107.12
CA ASN A 70 53.12 -19.72 106.23
C ASN A 70 53.68 -20.30 104.92
N GLU A 71 54.33 -21.46 104.96
CA GLU A 71 54.80 -22.17 103.77
C GLU A 71 53.62 -22.60 102.89
N LEU A 72 52.59 -23.24 103.46
CA LEU A 72 51.39 -23.62 102.71
C LEU A 72 50.68 -22.40 102.10
N ILE A 73 50.56 -21.31 102.86
CA ILE A 73 49.98 -20.06 102.36
C ILE A 73 50.83 -19.48 101.21
N ALA A 74 52.16 -19.55 101.29
CA ALA A 74 53.04 -19.11 100.21
C ALA A 74 52.91 -19.99 98.97
N GLU A 75 52.77 -21.31 99.15
CA GLU A 75 52.48 -22.26 98.07
C GLU A 75 51.13 -21.95 97.42
N ASP A 76 50.06 -21.77 98.19
CA ASP A 76 48.73 -21.42 97.69
C ASP A 76 48.75 -20.09 96.91
N PHE A 77 49.46 -19.07 97.42
CA PHE A 77 49.63 -17.80 96.72
C PHE A 77 50.45 -17.95 95.43
N SER A 78 51.46 -18.81 95.42
CA SER A 78 52.25 -19.09 94.21
C SER A 78 51.40 -19.79 93.15
N GLN A 79 50.60 -20.79 93.53
CA GLN A 79 49.66 -21.47 92.61
C GLN A 79 48.63 -20.50 92.05
N LYS A 80 48.04 -19.64 92.90
CA LYS A 80 47.09 -18.64 92.43
C LYS A 80 47.73 -17.62 91.49
N LEU A 81 48.99 -17.26 91.72
CA LEU A 81 49.75 -16.39 90.82
C LEU A 81 49.93 -17.05 89.45
N GLU A 82 50.34 -18.31 89.43
CA GLU A 82 50.51 -19.09 88.19
C GLU A 82 49.20 -19.22 87.41
N GLU A 83 48.08 -19.53 88.09
CA GLU A 83 46.76 -19.59 87.46
C GLU A 83 46.38 -18.24 86.81
N LEU A 84 46.59 -17.12 87.51
CA LEU A 84 46.28 -15.79 86.98
C LEU A 84 47.19 -15.42 85.80
N GLU A 85 48.46 -15.82 85.83
CA GLU A 85 49.37 -15.61 84.70
C GLU A 85 48.96 -16.43 83.48
N GLN A 86 48.53 -17.69 83.68
CA GLN A 86 47.98 -18.53 82.63
C GLN A 86 46.68 -17.94 82.06
N GLU A 87 45.72 -17.56 82.90
CA GLU A 87 44.48 -16.91 82.48
C GLU A 87 44.74 -15.63 81.69
N LYS A 88 45.66 -14.78 82.17
CA LYS A 88 46.08 -13.57 81.47
C LYS A 88 46.67 -13.88 80.10
N TYR A 89 47.53 -14.89 80.00
CA TYR A 89 48.11 -15.32 78.72
C TYR A 89 47.03 -15.85 77.77
N HIS A 90 46.12 -16.70 78.27
CA HIS A 90 45.00 -17.24 77.50
C HIS A 90 44.04 -16.14 77.02
N LEU A 91 43.72 -15.16 77.86
CA LEU A 91 42.87 -14.03 77.50
C LEU A 91 43.53 -13.12 76.45
N ARG A 92 44.84 -12.86 76.57
CA ARG A 92 45.59 -12.10 75.55
C ARG A 92 45.56 -12.80 74.20
N ARG A 93 45.85 -14.09 74.18
CA ARG A 93 45.80 -14.88 72.94
C ARG A 93 44.40 -14.93 72.33
N ARG A 94 43.36 -15.06 73.17
CA ARG A 94 41.97 -15.02 72.69
C ARG A 94 41.59 -13.65 72.12
N LEU A 95 42.09 -12.58 72.72
CA LEU A 95 41.91 -11.22 72.20
C LEU A 95 42.65 -11.06 70.85
N GLU A 96 43.90 -11.50 70.76
CA GLU A 96 44.70 -11.46 69.53
C GLU A 96 43.99 -12.23 68.40
N ASN A 97 43.55 -13.46 68.65
CA ASN A 97 42.79 -14.23 67.66
C ASN A 97 41.50 -13.52 67.22
N ALA A 98 40.74 -12.93 68.16
CA ALA A 98 39.53 -12.20 67.81
C ALA A 98 39.86 -10.94 66.98
N VAL A 99 40.95 -10.24 67.29
CA VAL A 99 41.43 -9.10 66.51
C VAL A 99 41.80 -9.53 65.09
N GLU A 100 42.55 -10.62 64.92
CA GLU A 100 42.92 -11.17 63.61
C GLU A 100 41.67 -11.55 62.78
N GLU A 101 40.67 -12.19 63.40
CA GLU A 101 39.39 -12.50 62.74
C GLU A 101 38.66 -11.23 62.27
N TYR A 102 38.61 -10.19 63.10
CA TYR A 102 38.01 -8.91 62.72
C TYR A 102 38.83 -8.20 61.62
N GLU A 103 40.16 -8.27 61.66
CA GLU A 103 41.03 -7.71 60.62
C GLU A 103 40.82 -8.42 59.27
N LEU A 104 40.73 -9.75 59.26
CA LEU A 104 40.38 -10.52 58.06
C LEU A 104 38.98 -10.12 57.54
N ARG A 105 37.99 -10.00 58.43
CA ARG A 105 36.64 -9.58 58.03
C ARG A 105 36.62 -8.17 57.45
N ILE A 106 37.41 -7.26 57.99
CA ILE A 106 37.56 -5.90 57.46
C ILE A 106 38.21 -5.95 56.08
N GLN A 107 39.26 -6.76 55.87
CA GLN A 107 39.91 -6.92 54.57
C GLN A 107 38.97 -7.49 53.50
N GLU A 108 38.18 -8.52 53.85
CA GLU A 108 37.14 -9.06 52.97
C GLU A 108 36.14 -7.96 52.56
N LEU A 109 35.56 -7.25 53.53
CA LEU A 109 34.60 -6.18 53.25
C LEU A 109 35.22 -5.02 52.45
N GLN A 110 36.49 -4.69 52.69
CA GLN A 110 37.21 -3.69 51.90
C GLN A 110 37.39 -4.16 50.46
N SER A 111 37.72 -5.44 50.26
CA SER A 111 37.82 -6.04 48.93
C SER A 111 36.46 -6.03 48.22
N ASP A 112 35.37 -6.40 48.90
CA ASP A 112 34.00 -6.37 48.38
C ASP A 112 33.60 -4.95 47.98
N ILE A 113 33.87 -3.95 48.82
CA ILE A 113 33.61 -2.54 48.50
C ILE A 113 34.41 -2.11 47.26
N SER A 114 35.67 -2.53 47.13
CA SER A 114 36.49 -2.20 45.96
C SER A 114 35.96 -2.85 44.69
N HIS A 115 35.55 -4.13 44.75
CA HIS A 115 34.95 -4.85 43.63
C HIS A 115 33.60 -4.26 43.22
N LEU A 116 32.74 -3.92 44.18
CA LEU A 116 31.45 -3.29 43.90
C LEU A 116 31.61 -1.90 43.28
N ARG A 117 32.63 -1.13 43.70
CA ARG A 117 32.94 0.17 43.08
C ARG A 117 33.41 0.02 41.64
N LEU A 118 34.30 -0.92 41.36
CA LEU A 118 34.77 -1.20 40.00
C LEU A 118 33.63 -1.69 39.10
N SER A 119 32.81 -2.63 39.59
CA SER A 119 31.66 -3.13 38.84
C SER A 119 30.64 -2.01 38.56
N LEU A 120 30.42 -1.09 39.51
CA LEU A 120 29.55 0.07 39.29
C LEU A 120 30.12 0.99 38.21
N GLU A 121 31.42 1.30 38.25
CA GLU A 121 32.08 2.15 37.25
C GLU A 121 32.02 1.53 35.84
N GLU A 122 32.25 0.21 35.73
CA GLU A 122 32.10 -0.52 34.48
C GLU A 122 30.66 -0.44 33.95
N GLN A 123 29.66 -0.66 34.80
CA GLN A 123 28.24 -0.56 34.42
C GLN A 123 27.86 0.87 34.01
N GLU A 124 28.34 1.90 34.70
CA GLU A 124 28.13 3.29 34.30
C GLU A 124 28.79 3.60 32.96
N SER A 125 29.99 3.08 32.71
CA SER A 125 30.70 3.26 31.44
C SER A 125 29.95 2.60 30.28
N LEU A 126 29.44 1.37 30.50
CA LEU A 126 28.66 0.61 29.53
C LEU A 126 27.29 1.26 29.28
N HIS A 127 26.65 1.80 30.32
CA HIS A 127 25.42 2.57 30.16
C HIS A 127 25.64 3.83 29.33
N LYS A 128 26.71 4.60 29.62
CA LYS A 128 27.07 5.80 28.83
C LYS A 128 27.38 5.45 27.38
N GLN A 129 28.03 4.31 27.13
CA GLN A 129 28.33 3.82 25.78
C GLN A 129 27.04 3.43 25.04
N ASN A 130 26.16 2.66 25.69
CA ASN A 130 24.87 2.26 25.13
C ASN A 130 23.97 3.47 24.85
N ASP A 131 23.97 4.48 25.71
CA ASP A 131 23.21 5.72 25.46
C ASP A 131 23.74 6.47 24.23
N LYS A 132 25.05 6.51 24.03
CA LYS A 132 25.65 7.09 22.81
C LYS A 132 25.24 6.30 21.57
N GLU A 133 25.28 4.97 21.63
CA GLU A 133 24.89 4.09 20.53
C GLU A 133 23.40 4.23 20.20
N LYS A 134 22.52 4.20 21.22
CA LYS A 134 21.08 4.51 21.06
C LYS A 134 20.87 5.89 20.44
N SER A 135 21.58 6.92 20.91
CA SER A 135 21.47 8.27 20.35
C SER A 135 21.89 8.30 18.88
N LEU A 136 22.94 7.58 18.50
CA LEU A 136 23.41 7.48 17.12
C LEU A 136 22.39 6.74 16.23
N VAL A 137 21.80 5.65 16.72
CA VAL A 137 20.72 4.94 16.02
C VAL A 137 19.50 5.86 15.84
N ILE A 138 19.11 6.61 16.88
CA ILE A 138 18.02 7.59 16.76
C ILE A 138 18.34 8.66 15.72
N LEU A 139 19.56 9.20 15.70
CA LEU A 139 19.97 10.21 14.72
C LEU A 139 19.90 9.67 13.30
N THR A 140 20.49 8.49 13.04
CA THR A 140 20.50 7.88 11.71
C THR A 140 19.09 7.53 11.23
N MET A 141 18.23 6.98 12.09
CA MET A 141 16.82 6.73 11.77
C MET A 141 16.05 8.04 11.51
N THR A 142 16.33 9.09 12.28
CA THR A 142 15.70 10.41 12.08
C THR A 142 16.12 11.01 10.74
N GLU A 143 17.40 10.93 10.39
CA GLU A 143 17.93 11.42 9.12
C GLU A 143 17.36 10.65 7.93
N GLN A 144 17.26 9.32 8.03
CA GLN A 144 16.62 8.49 7.01
C GLN A 144 15.14 8.86 6.83
N ASN A 145 14.39 9.01 7.92
CA ASN A 145 12.99 9.43 7.87
C ASN A 145 12.85 10.83 7.24
N GLN A 146 13.74 11.77 7.57
CA GLN A 146 13.75 13.11 6.96
C GLN A 146 14.08 13.05 5.46
N ARG A 147 15.05 12.22 5.05
CA ARG A 147 15.40 12.00 3.64
C ARG A 147 14.22 11.41 2.86
N LEU A 148 13.58 10.35 3.37
CA LEU A 148 12.40 9.75 2.74
C LEU A 148 11.24 10.75 2.66
N THR A 149 11.03 11.55 3.72
CA THR A 149 10.01 12.61 3.73
C THR A 149 10.28 13.66 2.65
N ASN A 150 11.54 14.04 2.45
CA ASN A 150 11.92 14.98 1.40
C ASN A 150 11.72 14.40 0.00
N GLN A 151 12.07 13.13 -0.21
CA GLN A 151 11.82 12.43 -1.48
C GLN A 151 10.32 12.32 -1.78
N LEU A 152 9.49 12.03 -0.76
CA LEU A 152 8.03 12.03 -0.92
C LEU A 152 7.49 13.42 -1.29
N LYS A 153 8.00 14.48 -0.66
CA LYS A 153 7.62 15.86 -1.01
C LYS A 153 8.03 16.23 -2.44
N GLU A 154 9.21 15.81 -2.88
CA GLU A 154 9.69 16.04 -4.24
C GLU A 154 8.83 15.27 -5.26
N ASN A 155 8.54 14.00 -5.00
CA ASN A 155 7.65 13.20 -5.85
C ASN A 155 6.23 13.79 -5.91
N SER A 156 5.69 14.27 -4.78
CA SER A 156 4.39 14.95 -4.74
C SER A 156 4.39 16.22 -5.59
N LYS A 157 5.45 17.03 -5.55
CA LYS A 157 5.58 18.22 -6.40
C LYS A 157 5.67 17.86 -7.88
N ASN A 158 6.42 16.80 -8.21
CA ASN A 158 6.53 16.32 -9.59
C ASN A 158 5.17 15.80 -10.08
N GLU A 159 4.41 15.08 -9.24
CA GLU A 159 3.05 14.63 -9.54
C GLU A 159 2.11 15.82 -9.77
N GLU A 160 2.15 16.83 -8.90
CA GLU A 160 1.38 18.08 -9.08
C GLU A 160 1.72 18.78 -10.40
N SER A 161 3.00 18.86 -10.76
CA SER A 161 3.44 19.43 -12.05
C SER A 161 2.89 18.63 -13.23
N MET A 162 3.01 17.30 -13.20
CA MET A 162 2.51 16.42 -14.26
C MET A 162 0.97 16.47 -14.37
N LEU A 163 0.27 16.60 -13.24
CA LEU A 163 -1.18 16.80 -13.23
C LEU A 163 -1.58 18.15 -13.83
N SER A 164 -0.81 19.21 -13.54
CA SER A 164 -0.99 20.52 -14.18
C SER A 164 -0.81 20.42 -15.70
N ASP A 165 0.26 19.77 -16.16
CA ASP A 165 0.53 19.56 -17.58
C ASP A 165 -0.57 18.71 -18.24
N MET A 166 -1.05 17.65 -17.57
CA MET A 166 -2.18 16.86 -18.07
C MET A 166 -3.44 17.74 -18.21
N ASN A 167 -3.71 18.60 -17.24
CA ASN A 167 -4.87 19.49 -17.27
C ASN A 167 -4.77 20.55 -18.37
N THR A 168 -3.59 21.11 -18.61
CA THR A 168 -3.37 22.04 -19.73
C THR A 168 -3.56 21.34 -21.08
N LEU A 169 -3.03 20.12 -21.26
CA LEU A 169 -3.24 19.32 -22.47
C LEU A 169 -4.72 18.95 -22.67
N LYS A 170 -5.42 18.57 -21.60
CA LYS A 170 -6.88 18.32 -21.64
C LYS A 170 -7.64 19.58 -22.06
N SER A 171 -7.28 20.74 -21.53
CA SER A 171 -7.88 22.02 -21.92
C SER A 171 -7.62 22.33 -23.40
N GLN A 172 -6.40 22.13 -23.89
CA GLN A 172 -6.05 22.30 -25.31
C GLN A 172 -6.84 21.36 -26.22
N ILE A 173 -7.00 20.08 -25.85
CA ILE A 173 -7.81 19.12 -26.62
C ILE A 173 -9.28 19.53 -26.60
N SER A 174 -9.80 19.95 -25.44
CA SER A 174 -11.16 20.48 -25.32
C SER A 174 -11.39 21.68 -26.22
N GLN A 175 -10.43 22.62 -26.24
CA GLN A 175 -10.47 23.80 -27.11
C GLN A 175 -10.43 23.41 -28.60
N LYS A 176 -9.54 22.51 -29.01
CA LYS A 176 -9.48 22.00 -30.40
C LYS A 176 -10.76 21.27 -30.79
N ARG A 177 -11.36 20.53 -29.87
CA ARG A 177 -12.65 19.86 -30.08
C ARG A 177 -13.77 20.88 -30.25
N SER A 178 -13.80 21.94 -29.44
CA SER A 178 -14.76 23.04 -29.61
C SER A 178 -14.60 23.72 -30.95
N SER A 179 -13.38 24.11 -31.34
CA SER A 179 -13.13 24.78 -32.63
C SER A 179 -13.48 23.87 -33.81
N MET A 180 -13.19 22.58 -33.71
CA MET A 180 -13.60 21.61 -34.73
C MET A 180 -15.13 21.51 -34.82
N ASN A 181 -15.82 21.48 -33.68
CA ASN A 181 -17.27 21.47 -33.65
C ASN A 181 -17.88 22.73 -34.28
N ASP A 182 -17.25 23.90 -34.08
CA ASP A 182 -17.65 25.15 -34.73
C ASP A 182 -17.43 25.10 -36.26
N HIS A 183 -16.35 24.47 -36.72
CA HIS A 183 -16.15 24.24 -38.15
C HIS A 183 -17.15 23.25 -38.73
N VAL A 184 -17.49 22.18 -38.00
CA VAL A 184 -18.51 21.20 -38.41
C VAL A 184 -19.88 21.87 -38.52
N SER A 185 -20.28 22.67 -37.52
CA SER A 185 -21.53 23.41 -37.57
C SER A 185 -21.55 24.43 -38.72
N HIS A 186 -20.42 25.09 -39.02
CA HIS A 186 -20.30 25.94 -40.20
C HIS A 186 -20.45 25.17 -41.52
N LEU A 187 -19.85 23.98 -41.63
CA LEU A 187 -20.03 23.12 -42.80
C LEU A 187 -21.47 22.64 -42.94
N ASP A 188 -22.16 22.32 -41.85
CA ASP A 188 -23.56 21.91 -41.88
C ASP A 188 -24.48 23.07 -42.31
N MET A 189 -24.23 24.30 -41.84
CA MET A 189 -24.92 25.50 -42.35
C MET A 189 -24.71 25.69 -43.86
N LEU A 190 -23.48 25.55 -44.36
CA LEU A 190 -23.20 25.66 -45.81
C LEU A 190 -23.85 24.52 -46.61
N ARG A 191 -23.91 23.30 -46.06
CA ARG A 191 -24.62 22.17 -46.66
C ARG A 191 -26.12 22.43 -46.76
N GLU A 192 -26.72 22.98 -45.71
CA GLU A 192 -28.11 23.40 -45.71
C GLU A 192 -28.37 24.48 -46.78
N GLU A 193 -27.49 25.48 -46.88
CA GLU A 193 -27.57 26.52 -47.92
C GLU A 193 -27.48 25.92 -49.34
N ILE A 194 -26.53 25.03 -49.59
CA ILE A 194 -26.41 24.32 -50.88
C ILE A 194 -27.68 23.51 -51.17
N ASN A 195 -28.23 22.82 -50.17
CA ASN A 195 -29.45 22.05 -50.33
C ASN A 195 -30.65 22.94 -50.70
N LEU A 196 -30.79 24.11 -50.03
CA LEU A 196 -31.83 25.09 -50.36
C LEU A 196 -31.65 25.64 -51.79
N LEU A 197 -30.43 25.97 -52.19
CA LEU A 197 -30.13 26.41 -53.55
C LEU A 197 -30.41 25.33 -54.59
N ASN A 198 -30.10 24.07 -54.26
CA ASN A 198 -30.37 22.93 -55.15
C ASN A 198 -31.87 22.66 -55.28
N GLN A 199 -32.64 22.76 -54.18
CA GLN A 199 -34.11 22.69 -54.22
C GLN A 199 -34.67 23.79 -55.12
N ARG A 200 -34.23 25.05 -54.93
CA ARG A 200 -34.63 26.17 -55.79
C ARG A 200 -34.24 25.98 -57.25
N LYS A 201 -33.07 25.39 -57.52
CA LYS A 201 -32.64 25.02 -58.87
C LYS A 201 -33.60 24.00 -59.48
N ILE A 202 -33.94 22.94 -58.77
CA ILE A 202 -34.88 21.90 -59.23
C ILE A 202 -36.26 22.50 -59.51
N GLU A 203 -36.75 23.42 -58.66
CA GLU A 203 -38.01 24.14 -58.90
C GLU A 203 -37.97 24.97 -60.18
N LEU A 204 -36.87 25.69 -60.43
CA LEU A 204 -36.67 26.45 -61.66
C LEU A 204 -36.55 25.54 -62.90
N GLU A 205 -35.82 24.42 -62.79
CA GLU A 205 -35.71 23.42 -63.85
C GLU A 205 -37.09 22.85 -64.21
N ARG A 206 -37.91 22.48 -63.22
CA ARG A 206 -39.31 22.05 -63.43
C ARG A 206 -40.16 23.14 -64.08
N ARG A 207 -39.97 24.41 -63.69
CA ARG A 207 -40.71 25.52 -64.30
C ARG A 207 -40.31 25.73 -65.76
N ILE A 208 -39.03 25.54 -66.09
CA ILE A 208 -38.54 25.60 -67.47
C ILE A 208 -39.14 24.44 -68.28
N GLU A 209 -39.10 23.21 -67.75
CA GLU A 209 -39.68 22.02 -68.40
C GLU A 209 -41.17 22.23 -68.73
N PHE A 210 -41.95 22.71 -67.77
CA PHE A 210 -43.36 23.04 -67.99
C PHE A 210 -43.57 24.09 -69.09
N LEU A 211 -42.76 25.15 -69.12
CA LEU A 211 -42.84 26.18 -70.17
C LEU A 211 -42.39 25.64 -71.54
N THR A 212 -41.45 24.69 -71.57
CA THR A 212 -41.06 24.04 -72.82
C THR A 212 -42.15 23.13 -73.36
N ASP A 213 -42.84 22.40 -72.48
CA ASP A 213 -43.99 21.57 -72.84
C ASP A 213 -45.15 22.43 -73.35
N GLU A 214 -45.46 23.54 -72.67
CA GLU A 214 -46.46 24.50 -73.15
C GLU A 214 -46.08 25.09 -74.51
N ARG A 215 -44.81 25.46 -74.71
CA ARG A 215 -44.30 25.95 -76.00
C ARG A 215 -44.43 24.88 -77.08
N GLU A 216 -44.10 23.63 -76.79
CA GLU A 216 -44.21 22.51 -77.73
C GLU A 216 -45.66 22.20 -78.07
N GLY A 217 -46.58 22.23 -77.09
CA GLY A 217 -48.02 22.13 -77.35
C GLY A 217 -48.57 23.31 -78.16
N LEU A 218 -48.07 24.52 -77.93
CA LEU A 218 -48.39 25.67 -78.78
C LEU A 218 -47.80 25.53 -80.19
N SER A 219 -46.62 24.91 -80.33
CA SER A 219 -46.02 24.61 -81.63
C SER A 219 -46.83 23.57 -82.40
N THR A 220 -47.26 22.48 -81.76
CA THR A 220 -48.09 21.45 -82.42
C THR A 220 -49.44 22.02 -82.85
N THR A 221 -50.09 22.82 -81.99
CA THR A 221 -51.34 23.50 -82.37
C THR A 221 -51.14 24.52 -83.49
N LEU A 222 -50.00 25.20 -83.54
CA LEU A 222 -49.61 26.05 -84.66
C LEU A 222 -49.45 25.23 -85.95
N ASP A 223 -48.73 24.11 -85.90
CA ASP A 223 -48.54 23.20 -87.04
C ASP A 223 -49.88 22.64 -87.55
N GLU A 224 -50.76 22.18 -86.65
CA GLU A 224 -52.11 21.74 -87.00
C GLU A 224 -52.95 22.86 -87.67
N SER A 225 -52.81 24.10 -87.19
CA SER A 225 -53.47 25.26 -87.79
C SER A 225 -52.89 25.59 -89.16
N ALA A 226 -51.57 25.45 -89.35
CA ALA A 226 -50.89 25.61 -90.62
C ALA A 226 -51.32 24.55 -91.63
N ASP A 227 -51.44 23.28 -91.22
CA ASP A 227 -51.97 22.19 -92.03
C ASP A 227 -53.45 22.44 -92.43
N ARG A 228 -54.26 22.95 -91.50
CA ARG A 228 -55.65 23.35 -91.80
C ARG A 228 -55.69 24.47 -92.84
N ILE A 229 -54.81 25.46 -92.73
CA ILE A 229 -54.68 26.55 -93.72
C ILE A 229 -54.28 25.95 -95.08
N LEU A 230 -53.26 25.09 -95.14
CA LEU A 230 -52.82 24.43 -96.38
C LEU A 230 -53.95 23.63 -97.05
N MET A 231 -54.75 22.91 -96.27
CA MET A 231 -55.92 22.17 -96.75
C MET A 231 -56.99 23.11 -97.33
N LEU A 232 -57.31 24.20 -96.63
CA LEU A 232 -58.26 25.22 -97.11
C LEU A 232 -57.75 25.93 -98.36
N GLU A 233 -56.47 26.26 -98.44
CA GLU A 233 -55.85 26.82 -99.64
C GLU A 233 -55.93 25.85 -100.83
N LYS A 234 -55.67 24.56 -100.60
CA LYS A 234 -55.81 23.52 -101.64
C LYS A 234 -57.25 23.43 -102.12
N GLN A 235 -58.22 23.38 -101.21
CA GLN A 235 -59.64 23.38 -101.54
C GLN A 235 -60.05 24.65 -102.30
N SER A 236 -59.53 25.82 -101.93
CA SER A 236 -59.76 27.07 -102.65
C SER A 236 -59.17 27.03 -104.06
N ARG A 237 -57.95 26.54 -104.24
CA ARG A 237 -57.34 26.35 -105.58
C ARG A 237 -58.16 25.39 -106.43
N GLU A 238 -58.64 24.28 -105.85
CA GLU A 238 -59.51 23.32 -106.53
C GLU A 238 -60.87 23.94 -106.92
N GLN A 239 -61.51 24.67 -106.02
CA GLN A 239 -62.73 25.43 -106.34
C GLN A 239 -62.50 26.47 -107.43
N ASN A 240 -61.38 27.21 -107.40
CA ASN A 240 -61.02 28.15 -108.47
C ASN A 240 -60.80 27.44 -109.81
N LEU A 241 -60.20 26.24 -109.81
CA LEU A 241 -60.06 25.41 -111.02
C LEU A 241 -61.43 24.94 -111.53
N ILE A 242 -62.33 24.52 -110.64
CA ILE A 242 -63.71 24.15 -111.00
C ILE A 242 -64.45 25.37 -111.59
N ILE A 243 -64.34 26.53 -110.96
CA ILE A 243 -64.92 27.79 -111.47
C ILE A 243 -64.37 28.07 -112.86
N ARG A 244 -63.04 28.04 -113.06
CA ARG A 244 -62.42 28.26 -114.36
C ARG A 244 -62.86 27.25 -115.41
N SER A 245 -63.01 25.97 -115.04
CA SER A 245 -63.55 24.94 -115.94
C SER A 245 -65.01 25.22 -116.31
N ASN A 246 -65.84 25.65 -115.35
CA ASN A 246 -67.21 26.03 -115.59
C ASN A 246 -67.30 27.30 -116.44
N GLU A 247 -66.42 28.29 -116.24
CA GLU A 247 -66.31 29.49 -117.06
C GLU A 247 -65.99 29.13 -118.51
N LEU A 248 -65.00 28.25 -118.76
CA LEU A 248 -64.69 27.76 -120.09
C LEU A 248 -65.86 27.00 -120.72
N SER A 249 -66.50 26.10 -119.97
CA SER A 249 -67.69 25.38 -120.45
C SER A 249 -68.86 26.33 -120.74
N MET A 250 -69.06 27.36 -119.93
CA MET A 250 -70.03 28.42 -120.18
C MET A 250 -69.66 29.26 -121.41
N GLU A 251 -68.39 29.55 -121.64
CA GLU A 251 -67.90 30.24 -122.84
C GLU A 251 -68.10 29.37 -124.09
N GLU A 252 -67.83 28.07 -124.03
CA GLU A 252 -68.13 27.12 -125.11
C GLU A 252 -69.64 27.03 -125.38
N LEU A 253 -70.47 26.96 -124.32
CA LEU A 253 -71.92 27.01 -124.45
C LEU A 253 -72.37 28.35 -125.03
N GLN A 254 -71.81 29.48 -124.60
CA GLN A 254 -72.12 30.80 -125.17
C GLN A 254 -71.67 30.91 -126.62
N ASN A 255 -70.51 30.37 -126.99
CA ASN A 255 -69.99 30.36 -128.35
C ASN A 255 -70.80 29.44 -129.27
N THR A 256 -71.20 28.26 -128.78
CA THR A 256 -72.12 27.39 -129.52
C THR A 256 -73.51 28.01 -129.61
N ASN A 257 -73.99 28.70 -128.58
CA ASN A 257 -75.24 29.45 -128.61
C ASN A 257 -75.13 30.65 -129.56
N LEU A 258 -74.00 31.35 -129.61
CA LEU A 258 -73.70 32.39 -130.61
C LEU A 258 -73.60 31.80 -132.02
N ALA A 259 -73.00 30.63 -132.19
CA ALA A 259 -72.94 29.94 -133.48
C ALA A 259 -74.33 29.47 -133.93
N LEU A 260 -75.15 28.97 -133.00
CA LEU A 260 -76.55 28.64 -133.23
C LEU A 260 -77.38 29.89 -133.48
N ALA A 261 -77.13 31.00 -132.78
CA ALA A 261 -77.76 32.29 -132.99
C ALA A 261 -77.34 32.90 -134.32
N ASN A 262 -76.09 32.76 -134.75
CA ASN A 262 -75.61 33.14 -136.08
C ASN A 262 -76.16 32.20 -137.17
N ARG A 263 -76.41 30.92 -136.85
CA ARG A 263 -77.09 29.97 -137.74
C ARG A 263 -78.58 30.26 -137.81
N LEU A 264 -79.19 30.74 -136.71
CA LEU A 264 -80.54 31.30 -136.68
C LEU A 264 -80.58 32.63 -137.41
N ASP A 265 -79.57 33.50 -137.31
CA ASP A 265 -79.48 34.78 -138.04
C ASP A 265 -79.19 34.51 -139.52
N SER A 266 -78.42 33.47 -139.85
CA SER A 266 -78.25 32.96 -141.22
C SER A 266 -79.53 32.32 -141.73
N MET A 267 -80.29 31.63 -140.86
CA MET A 267 -81.63 31.16 -141.17
C MET A 267 -82.59 32.33 -141.36
N CYS A 268 -82.55 33.40 -140.56
CA CYS A 268 -83.32 34.64 -140.69
C CYS A 268 -82.90 35.45 -141.93
N ARG A 269 -81.61 35.42 -142.32
CA ARG A 269 -81.08 36.00 -143.56
C ARG A 269 -81.46 35.16 -144.78
N SER A 270 -81.54 33.83 -144.66
CA SER A 270 -82.12 32.93 -145.68
C SER A 270 -83.66 32.89 -145.67
N LEU A 271 -84.26 33.40 -144.60
CA LEU A 271 -85.69 33.61 -144.40
C LEU A 271 -86.00 35.12 -144.44
N SER A 272 -85.22 35.87 -145.23
CA SER A 272 -85.61 37.19 -145.75
C SER A 272 -86.51 37.00 -146.98
N LEU A 273 -87.61 36.29 -146.75
CA LEU A 273 -88.88 36.34 -147.46
C LEU A 273 -89.95 36.40 -146.36
N SER A 274 -90.57 37.56 -146.25
CA SER A 274 -91.72 37.89 -145.38
C SER A 274 -91.48 38.15 -143.88
N PRO A 275 -92.28 39.06 -143.29
CA PRO A 275 -91.81 40.04 -142.31
C PRO A 275 -92.50 39.91 -140.95
N HIS A 276 -92.07 40.74 -139.99
CA HIS A 276 -92.78 41.05 -138.74
C HIS A 276 -92.87 39.86 -137.75
N CYS A 277 -92.80 40.01 -136.44
CA CYS A 277 -92.83 41.16 -135.55
C CYS A 277 -92.53 40.67 -134.11
N ASN A 278 -91.98 41.58 -133.31
CA ASN A 278 -92.36 41.90 -131.92
C ASN A 278 -92.33 40.76 -130.87
N SER A 279 -91.41 40.87 -129.92
CA SER A 279 -91.61 41.62 -128.65
C SER A 279 -92.68 41.01 -127.76
N SER A 280 -92.24 40.51 -126.60
CA SER A 280 -92.65 40.97 -125.27
C SER A 280 -92.49 39.79 -124.30
N GLN A 281 -91.47 39.74 -123.46
CA GLN A 281 -91.40 40.44 -122.17
C GLN A 281 -92.42 39.90 -121.14
N ASN A 282 -91.87 39.65 -119.95
CA ASN A 282 -92.50 39.42 -118.64
C ASN A 282 -92.98 38.00 -118.31
N GLY A 283 -92.20 37.35 -117.44
CA GLY A 283 -92.42 37.55 -116.00
C GLY A 283 -93.11 36.41 -115.24
N GLY A 284 -92.42 35.91 -114.21
CA GLY A 284 -93.03 35.66 -112.90
C GLY A 284 -93.18 34.22 -112.43
N GLY A 285 -92.86 34.02 -111.14
CA GLY A 285 -93.46 33.01 -110.25
C GLY A 285 -92.65 31.72 -110.08
N THR A 286 -91.87 31.50 -109.01
CA THR A 286 -92.23 31.08 -107.62
C THR A 286 -92.58 29.59 -107.44
N MET A 287 -92.14 29.06 -106.28
CA MET A 287 -92.47 27.77 -105.59
C MET A 287 -91.56 26.58 -105.94
N SER A 288 -91.11 25.66 -105.06
CA SER A 288 -91.29 25.30 -103.63
C SER A 288 -90.21 24.22 -103.33
N LEU A 289 -89.45 24.27 -102.21
CA LEU A 289 -89.60 23.57 -100.91
C LEU A 289 -89.57 22.02 -100.90
N LEU A 290 -88.75 21.51 -99.94
CA LEU A 290 -88.66 20.18 -99.28
C LEU A 290 -87.81 19.05 -99.93
N ASN A 291 -86.74 18.59 -99.26
CA ASN A 291 -86.79 17.45 -98.31
C ASN A 291 -85.47 17.20 -97.51
N GLU A 292 -85.66 16.77 -96.26
CA GLU A 292 -84.84 16.19 -95.16
C GLU A 292 -83.38 15.68 -95.36
N MET A 293 -82.54 15.89 -94.33
CA MET A 293 -81.96 14.79 -93.53
C MET A 293 -81.41 15.26 -92.17
N GLU A 294 -81.71 14.47 -91.14
CA GLU A 294 -81.49 14.67 -89.70
C GLU A 294 -80.06 14.44 -89.21
N ILE A 295 -79.82 14.89 -87.97
CA ILE A 295 -78.61 14.74 -87.15
C ILE A 295 -78.89 13.67 -86.08
N SER A 296 -77.97 12.71 -85.86
CA SER A 296 -77.42 12.27 -84.54
C SER A 296 -76.82 10.86 -84.57
N ASP A 297 -75.60 10.69 -84.03
CA ASP A 297 -75.19 9.67 -83.02
C ASP A 297 -73.67 9.41 -83.01
N SER A 298 -73.02 9.58 -81.84
CA SER A 298 -72.31 8.50 -81.14
C SER A 298 -71.49 9.04 -79.95
N GLU A 299 -71.95 8.72 -78.74
CA GLU A 299 -71.11 8.59 -77.54
C GLU A 299 -70.85 7.10 -77.27
N LYS A 300 -69.62 6.74 -76.87
CA LYS A 300 -69.35 5.54 -76.05
C LYS A 300 -67.96 5.61 -75.43
N SER A 301 -67.91 5.62 -74.10
CA SER A 301 -66.74 5.31 -73.29
C SER A 301 -67.19 4.53 -72.04
N MET A 302 -66.27 3.73 -71.50
CA MET A 302 -66.30 2.94 -70.24
C MET A 302 -66.63 1.44 -70.34
N ASN A 303 -65.55 0.65 -70.35
CA ASN A 303 -65.44 -0.74 -69.92
C ASN A 303 -64.80 -0.74 -68.52
N VAL A 304 -65.40 -1.41 -67.52
CA VAL A 304 -64.68 -1.98 -66.36
C VAL A 304 -65.33 -3.31 -66.00
N PHE A 305 -64.53 -4.37 -65.95
CA PHE A 305 -64.90 -5.73 -65.59
C PHE A 305 -64.29 -6.09 -64.22
N GLN A 306 -65.09 -6.83 -63.47
CA GLN A 306 -64.89 -7.67 -62.28
C GLN A 306 -63.48 -8.09 -61.82
N GLY A 307 -63.33 -8.23 -60.49
CA GLY A 307 -62.37 -9.15 -59.85
C GLY A 307 -62.46 -9.13 -58.31
N ASN A 308 -63.00 -10.20 -57.73
CA ASN A 308 -63.14 -10.48 -56.29
C ASN A 308 -61.79 -10.68 -55.58
N ILE A 309 -61.76 -10.58 -54.24
CA ILE A 309 -61.16 -11.54 -53.29
C ILE A 309 -61.74 -11.28 -51.89
N ASP A 310 -61.95 -12.38 -51.17
CA ASP A 310 -62.47 -12.58 -49.81
C ASP A 310 -61.68 -11.84 -48.72
N ASP A 311 -62.32 -11.57 -47.58
CA ASP A 311 -61.67 -11.67 -46.27
C ASP A 311 -62.68 -11.98 -45.16
N GLU A 312 -62.37 -13.06 -44.46
CA GLU A 312 -63.07 -13.68 -43.34
C GLU A 312 -62.60 -13.02 -42.04
N ILE A 313 -63.54 -12.55 -41.21
CA ILE A 313 -63.25 -11.96 -39.90
C ILE A 313 -63.29 -13.09 -38.87
N ASP A 314 -62.17 -13.33 -38.20
CA ASP A 314 -62.10 -14.16 -36.99
C ASP A 314 -61.57 -13.33 -35.82
N ILE A 315 -62.21 -13.54 -34.66
CA ILE A 315 -61.95 -12.86 -33.39
C ILE A 315 -61.20 -13.83 -32.48
N GLU A 316 -59.94 -13.55 -32.15
CA GLU A 316 -59.24 -14.17 -31.00
C GLU A 316 -58.36 -13.16 -30.23
N VAL A 317 -58.82 -12.87 -29.01
CA VAL A 317 -58.16 -12.79 -27.69
C VAL A 317 -56.71 -12.27 -27.55
N ASP A 318 -56.59 -11.33 -26.61
CA ASP A 318 -55.40 -10.70 -26.01
C ASP A 318 -54.23 -11.63 -25.64
N ASP A 319 -52.98 -11.23 -25.94
CA ASP A 319 -51.76 -11.87 -25.41
C ASP A 319 -50.57 -10.89 -25.22
N GLU A 320 -50.84 -9.67 -24.74
CA GLU A 320 -49.83 -8.61 -24.61
C GLU A 320 -48.98 -8.68 -23.30
N THR A 321 -49.24 -9.66 -22.43
CA THR A 321 -48.53 -9.85 -21.15
C THR A 321 -47.40 -10.88 -21.19
N ILE A 322 -47.35 -11.76 -22.19
CA ILE A 322 -46.30 -12.81 -22.30
C ILE A 322 -45.00 -12.25 -22.92
N ILE A 323 -45.08 -11.20 -23.75
CA ILE A 323 -43.91 -10.64 -24.45
C ILE A 323 -43.00 -9.84 -23.50
N LYS A 324 -43.56 -9.12 -22.51
CA LYS A 324 -42.76 -8.36 -21.53
C LYS A 324 -42.02 -9.25 -20.53
N PHE A 325 -42.54 -10.45 -20.23
CA PHE A 325 -41.88 -11.38 -19.32
C PHE A 325 -40.69 -12.11 -19.96
N ASN A 326 -40.76 -12.40 -21.26
CA ASN A 326 -39.68 -13.06 -22.00
C ASN A 326 -38.50 -12.13 -22.30
N GLN A 327 -38.73 -10.85 -22.60
CA GLN A 327 -37.65 -9.87 -22.80
C GLN A 327 -36.85 -9.61 -21.52
N SER A 328 -37.50 -9.62 -20.35
CA SER A 328 -36.83 -9.50 -19.05
C SER A 328 -36.01 -10.74 -18.70
N LYS A 329 -36.48 -11.94 -19.06
CA LYS A 329 -35.79 -13.21 -18.80
C LYS A 329 -34.56 -13.40 -19.69
N GLU A 330 -34.63 -13.07 -20.98
CA GLU A 330 -33.46 -13.11 -21.88
C GLU A 330 -32.39 -12.08 -21.47
N ALA A 331 -32.79 -10.88 -21.04
CA ALA A 331 -31.86 -9.88 -20.49
C ALA A 331 -31.21 -10.36 -19.17
N HIS A 332 -31.97 -11.03 -18.30
CA HIS A 332 -31.45 -11.59 -17.06
C HIS A 332 -30.50 -12.78 -17.29
N ASP A 333 -30.80 -13.64 -18.26
CA ASP A 333 -29.97 -14.80 -18.60
C ASP A 333 -28.68 -14.37 -19.33
N ALA A 334 -28.72 -13.32 -20.15
CA ALA A 334 -27.53 -12.71 -20.74
C ALA A 334 -26.61 -12.08 -19.67
N LEU A 335 -27.18 -11.31 -18.73
CA LEU A 335 -26.42 -10.74 -17.61
C LEU A 335 -25.84 -11.83 -16.69
N LYS A 336 -26.60 -12.91 -16.47
CA LYS A 336 -26.13 -14.07 -15.67
C LYS A 336 -24.98 -14.80 -16.37
N ALA A 337 -24.99 -14.90 -17.71
CA ALA A 337 -23.89 -15.46 -18.49
C ALA A 337 -22.63 -14.60 -18.43
N GLU A 338 -22.77 -13.26 -18.51
CA GLU A 338 -21.65 -12.32 -18.33
C GLU A 338 -21.07 -12.39 -16.91
N ILE A 339 -21.92 -12.42 -15.88
CA ILE A 339 -21.48 -12.56 -14.48
C ILE A 339 -20.77 -13.91 -14.26
N HIS A 340 -21.27 -15.01 -14.84
CA HIS A 340 -20.58 -16.31 -14.77
C HIS A 340 -19.24 -16.31 -15.52
N SER A 341 -19.14 -15.59 -16.64
CA SER A 341 -17.89 -15.41 -17.38
C SER A 341 -16.86 -14.64 -16.55
N VAL A 342 -17.26 -13.52 -15.95
CA VAL A 342 -16.42 -12.71 -15.06
C VAL A 342 -16.02 -13.50 -13.82
N HIS A 343 -16.94 -14.23 -13.20
CA HIS A 343 -16.64 -15.08 -12.05
C HIS A 343 -15.62 -16.17 -12.40
N LYS A 344 -15.78 -16.83 -13.55
CA LYS A 344 -14.83 -17.85 -14.05
C LYS A 344 -13.46 -17.25 -14.36
N LEU A 345 -13.41 -16.00 -14.83
CA LEU A 345 -12.17 -15.27 -15.10
C LEU A 345 -11.48 -14.87 -13.79
N LEU A 346 -12.23 -14.41 -12.79
CA LEU A 346 -11.75 -14.16 -11.43
C LEU A 346 -11.27 -15.45 -10.74
N THR A 347 -11.96 -16.57 -10.90
CA THR A 347 -11.49 -17.86 -10.34
C THR A 347 -10.17 -18.29 -10.99
N LYS A 348 -10.03 -18.14 -12.31
CA LYS A 348 -8.76 -18.41 -13.00
C LYS A 348 -7.65 -17.45 -12.56
N PHE A 349 -7.97 -16.18 -12.34
CA PHE A 349 -7.01 -15.19 -11.84
C PHE A 349 -6.58 -15.50 -10.40
N CYS A 350 -7.51 -15.86 -9.50
CA CYS A 350 -7.21 -16.31 -8.14
C CYS A 350 -6.43 -17.62 -8.11
N GLN A 351 -6.67 -18.55 -9.04
CA GLN A 351 -5.86 -19.76 -9.20
C GLN A 351 -4.45 -19.43 -9.71
N ARG A 352 -4.31 -18.46 -10.62
CA ARG A 352 -3.02 -17.99 -11.13
C ARG A 352 -2.21 -17.28 -10.04
N LEU A 353 -2.86 -16.45 -9.20
CA LEU A 353 -2.24 -15.85 -8.02
C LEU A 353 -1.89 -16.88 -6.93
N LYS A 354 -2.68 -17.96 -6.77
CA LYS A 354 -2.31 -19.08 -5.90
C LYS A 354 -1.13 -19.89 -6.43
N GLN A 355 -1.04 -20.08 -7.76
CA GLN A 355 0.11 -20.72 -8.41
C GLN A 355 1.37 -19.84 -8.32
N GLU A 356 1.25 -18.53 -8.52
CA GLU A 356 2.34 -17.57 -8.31
C GLU A 356 2.73 -17.43 -6.83
N GLY A 357 1.76 -17.54 -5.91
CA GLY A 357 1.99 -17.56 -4.46
C GLY A 357 2.63 -18.85 -3.94
N GLN A 358 2.34 -19.99 -4.58
CA GLN A 358 3.02 -21.27 -4.31
C GLN A 358 4.40 -21.33 -4.96
N ALA A 359 4.59 -20.72 -6.14
CA ALA A 359 5.91 -20.57 -6.77
C ALA A 359 6.85 -19.67 -5.94
N ARG A 360 6.31 -18.67 -5.22
CA ARG A 360 7.10 -17.79 -4.33
C ARG A 360 7.44 -18.40 -2.96
N LYS A 361 6.81 -19.50 -2.55
CA LYS A 361 7.14 -20.22 -1.30
C LYS A 361 8.15 -21.37 -1.50
N SER A 362 8.70 -21.53 -2.70
CA SER A 362 9.58 -22.65 -3.10
C SER A 362 11.03 -22.24 -3.44
N GLN A 363 11.47 -21.03 -3.12
CA GLN A 363 12.87 -20.59 -3.28
C GLN A 363 13.30 -19.96 -1.96
N ASN A 364 14.04 -20.64 -1.07
CA ASN A 364 15.42 -21.12 -1.21
C ASN A 364 15.66 -22.44 -0.42
N PRO A 365 16.78 -23.19 -0.61
CA PRO A 365 17.71 -23.26 -1.75
C PRO A 365 17.96 -24.71 -2.25
N ALA A 366 18.69 -24.81 -3.38
CA ALA A 366 19.27 -26.01 -4.03
C ALA A 366 18.45 -26.65 -5.16
N ASP A 367 18.71 -26.25 -6.41
CA ASP A 367 18.79 -27.15 -7.58
C ASP A 367 19.20 -26.38 -8.90
N PRO A 368 19.75 -27.06 -9.93
CA PRO A 368 20.95 -26.63 -10.69
C PRO A 368 20.67 -25.97 -12.05
N GLN A 369 19.45 -25.51 -12.33
CA GLN A 369 19.07 -25.09 -13.70
C GLN A 369 19.50 -23.67 -14.10
N ASN A 370 20.03 -22.87 -13.16
CA ASN A 370 20.50 -21.51 -13.46
C ASN A 370 21.95 -21.45 -13.96
N ASP A 371 22.76 -22.49 -13.74
CA ASP A 371 24.14 -22.52 -14.23
C ASP A 371 24.19 -22.71 -15.76
N ASP A 372 23.26 -23.47 -16.35
CA ASP A 372 23.23 -23.69 -17.79
C ASP A 372 22.86 -22.42 -18.58
N ILE A 373 21.88 -21.65 -18.09
CA ILE A 373 21.46 -20.40 -18.74
C ILE A 373 22.54 -19.32 -18.60
N VAL A 374 23.20 -19.24 -17.44
CA VAL A 374 24.31 -18.31 -17.21
C VAL A 374 25.54 -18.71 -18.02
N ASN A 375 25.83 -20.01 -18.17
CA ASN A 375 26.92 -20.51 -19.01
C ASN A 375 26.63 -20.33 -20.51
N ASP A 376 25.38 -20.48 -20.96
CA ASP A 376 24.97 -20.21 -22.34
C ASP A 376 25.04 -18.71 -22.66
N LEU A 377 24.57 -17.85 -21.77
CA LEU A 377 24.72 -16.40 -21.91
C LEU A 377 26.19 -15.97 -21.90
N LYS A 378 27.02 -16.59 -21.06
CA LYS A 378 28.47 -16.36 -21.02
C LYS A 378 29.16 -16.86 -22.30
N GLY A 379 28.71 -17.98 -22.87
CA GLY A 379 29.16 -18.51 -24.16
C GLY A 379 28.78 -17.62 -25.34
N ILE A 380 27.56 -17.06 -25.34
CA ILE A 380 27.09 -16.12 -26.36
C ILE A 380 27.87 -14.79 -26.27
N ILE A 381 28.10 -14.28 -25.06
CA ILE A 381 28.88 -13.04 -24.84
C ILE A 381 30.35 -13.24 -25.26
N HIS A 382 30.98 -14.37 -24.91
CA HIS A 382 32.34 -14.68 -25.38
C HIS A 382 32.40 -14.91 -26.89
N GLY A 383 31.36 -15.47 -27.51
CA GLY A 383 31.25 -15.64 -28.96
C GLY A 383 31.15 -14.30 -29.70
N LEU A 384 30.37 -13.34 -29.18
CA LEU A 384 30.23 -12.00 -29.73
C LEU A 384 31.52 -11.16 -29.56
N LEU A 385 32.18 -11.26 -28.41
CA LEU A 385 33.47 -10.58 -28.15
C LEU A 385 34.61 -11.15 -29.03
N ARG A 386 34.62 -12.47 -29.30
CA ARG A 386 35.60 -13.09 -30.20
C ARG A 386 35.34 -12.73 -31.67
N LYS A 387 34.07 -12.59 -32.08
CA LYS A 387 33.70 -12.11 -33.43
C LYS A 387 34.08 -10.64 -33.64
N ASN A 388 33.86 -9.78 -32.65
CA ASN A 388 34.24 -8.36 -32.71
C ASN A 388 35.77 -8.15 -32.71
N LYS A 389 36.55 -9.05 -32.11
CA LYS A 389 38.02 -8.98 -32.10
C LYS A 389 38.66 -9.52 -33.39
N SER A 390 38.00 -10.41 -34.13
CA SER A 390 38.47 -10.91 -35.43
C SER A 390 38.04 -10.06 -36.63
N SER A 391 37.09 -9.13 -36.48
CA SER A 391 36.67 -8.21 -37.55
C SER A 391 37.51 -6.93 -37.63
N ASN A 392 38.50 -6.73 -36.74
CA ASN A 392 39.29 -5.50 -36.67
C ASN A 392 40.67 -5.57 -37.37
N ASP A 393 40.96 -6.64 -38.11
CA ASP A 393 42.22 -6.82 -38.86
C ASP A 393 42.05 -6.76 -40.40
N ASN A 394 40.93 -6.24 -40.91
CA ASN A 394 40.78 -5.94 -42.34
C ASN A 394 40.91 -4.44 -42.60
N CYS A 395 42.16 -3.98 -42.62
CA CYS A 395 42.56 -2.65 -43.06
C CYS A 395 42.18 -2.43 -44.54
N CYS A 396 41.23 -1.54 -44.80
CA CYS A 396 41.02 -0.94 -46.12
C CYS A 396 42.06 0.19 -46.29
N PRO A 397 42.93 0.17 -47.30
CA PRO A 397 44.05 1.11 -47.40
C PRO A 397 43.66 2.50 -47.92
N ASN A 398 42.40 2.93 -47.79
CA ASN A 398 41.96 4.23 -48.27
C ASN A 398 40.78 4.83 -47.48
N CYS A 399 40.97 5.08 -46.19
CA CYS A 399 40.23 6.12 -45.48
C CYS A 399 41.06 6.68 -44.31
N GLY A 400 41.70 7.82 -44.55
CA GLY A 400 42.21 8.67 -43.48
C GLY A 400 41.04 9.35 -42.78
N SER A 401 40.60 8.81 -41.64
CA SER A 401 39.80 9.53 -40.68
C SER A 401 40.19 9.09 -39.28
N SER A 402 40.77 10.02 -38.54
CA SER A 402 41.08 9.97 -37.11
C SER A 402 39.86 9.56 -36.29
N THR A 403 39.83 8.33 -35.78
CA THR A 403 38.87 7.86 -34.75
C THR A 403 39.55 7.57 -33.41
N THR A 404 40.82 7.92 -33.25
CA THR A 404 41.60 7.62 -32.03
C THR A 404 41.30 8.54 -30.84
N ASP A 405 40.55 9.63 -31.03
CA ASP A 405 40.27 10.62 -29.97
C ASP A 405 38.89 10.48 -29.32
N GLU A 406 37.94 9.73 -29.91
CA GLU A 406 36.65 9.43 -29.27
C GLU A 406 36.63 8.11 -28.47
N GLU A 407 37.58 7.21 -28.69
CA GLU A 407 37.65 5.91 -27.99
C GLU A 407 38.26 6.04 -26.59
N LYS A 408 39.25 6.93 -26.41
CA LYS A 408 39.88 7.18 -25.10
C LYS A 408 38.92 7.65 -24.01
N PRO A 409 38.04 8.66 -24.23
CA PRO A 409 37.11 9.09 -23.19
C PRO A 409 36.07 8.01 -22.87
N LYS A 410 35.66 7.19 -23.85
CA LYS A 410 34.75 6.06 -23.62
C LYS A 410 35.41 4.94 -22.82
N GLU A 411 36.70 4.66 -23.07
CA GLU A 411 37.45 3.66 -22.31
C GLU A 411 37.68 4.07 -20.85
N GLU A 412 37.97 5.35 -20.60
CA GLU A 412 38.06 5.90 -19.24
C GLU A 412 36.71 5.87 -18.51
N GLU A 413 35.61 6.21 -19.19
CA GLU A 413 34.26 6.09 -18.66
C GLU A 413 33.91 4.64 -18.30
N THR A 414 34.30 3.66 -19.14
CA THR A 414 34.09 2.24 -18.83
C THR A 414 34.92 1.78 -17.63
N LYS A 415 36.17 2.24 -17.48
CA LYS A 415 37.01 1.92 -16.32
C LYS A 415 36.43 2.49 -15.03
N ARG A 416 35.91 3.73 -15.05
CA ARG A 416 35.20 4.33 -13.91
C ARG A 416 33.94 3.55 -13.54
N ARG A 417 33.17 3.10 -14.54
CA ARG A 417 31.99 2.25 -14.32
C ARG A 417 32.37 0.90 -13.72
N ASP A 418 33.47 0.30 -14.17
CA ASP A 418 33.97 -0.98 -13.63
C ASP A 418 34.45 -0.82 -12.17
N GLU A 419 35.15 0.27 -11.85
CA GLU A 419 35.55 0.61 -10.48
C GLU A 419 34.34 0.82 -9.56
N GLU A 420 33.32 1.55 -10.03
CA GLU A 420 32.06 1.76 -9.31
C GLU A 420 31.32 0.44 -9.08
N ILE A 421 31.31 -0.47 -10.06
CA ILE A 421 30.72 -1.81 -9.91
C ILE A 421 31.48 -2.62 -8.85
N VAL A 422 32.81 -2.57 -8.82
CA VAL A 422 33.63 -3.26 -7.81
C VAL A 422 33.36 -2.69 -6.42
N GLU A 423 33.24 -1.37 -6.30
CA GLU A 423 32.91 -0.72 -5.03
C GLU A 423 31.49 -1.06 -4.56
N LEU A 424 30.51 -1.09 -5.46
CA LEU A 424 29.14 -1.49 -5.13
C LEU A 424 29.06 -2.97 -4.74
N LYS A 425 29.83 -3.86 -5.39
CA LYS A 425 29.93 -5.28 -5.02
C LYS A 425 30.56 -5.48 -3.65
N SER A 426 31.60 -4.72 -3.30
CA SER A 426 32.21 -4.81 -1.97
C SER A 426 31.26 -4.30 -0.89
N LYS A 427 30.54 -3.19 -1.14
CA LYS A 427 29.48 -2.70 -0.25
C LYS A 427 28.35 -3.71 -0.09
N LEU A 428 27.91 -4.35 -1.18
CA LEU A 428 26.89 -5.40 -1.15
C LEU A 428 27.33 -6.57 -0.25
N SER A 429 28.56 -7.08 -0.45
CA SER A 429 29.11 -8.17 0.36
C SER A 429 29.18 -7.81 1.85
N VAL A 430 29.60 -6.59 2.19
CA VAL A 430 29.62 -6.13 3.58
C VAL A 430 28.19 -6.04 4.15
N THR A 431 27.22 -5.58 3.37
CA THR A 431 25.82 -5.53 3.82
C THR A 431 25.20 -6.91 3.98
N GLU A 432 25.55 -7.88 3.13
CA GLU A 432 25.10 -9.27 3.25
C GLU A 432 25.64 -9.92 4.54
N VAL A 433 26.91 -9.70 4.86
CA VAL A 433 27.49 -10.21 6.11
C VAL A 433 26.84 -9.56 7.33
N LYS A 434 26.58 -8.25 7.30
CA LYS A 434 25.87 -7.56 8.38
C LYS A 434 24.44 -8.08 8.54
N LEU A 435 23.74 -8.33 7.44
CA LEU A 435 22.40 -8.89 7.46
C LEU A 435 22.42 -10.28 8.11
N SER A 436 23.34 -11.17 7.67
CA SER A 436 23.51 -12.50 8.26
C SER A 436 23.77 -12.44 9.77
N ALA A 437 24.66 -11.56 10.23
CA ALA A 437 24.93 -11.38 11.65
C ALA A 437 23.68 -10.93 12.43
N THR A 438 22.90 -9.99 11.89
CA THR A 438 21.65 -9.53 12.54
C THR A 438 20.57 -10.61 12.54
N GLU A 439 20.53 -11.48 11.54
CA GLU A 439 19.62 -12.63 11.49
C GLU A 439 20.00 -13.69 12.51
N GLU A 440 21.30 -13.97 12.67
CA GLU A 440 21.81 -14.84 13.72
C GLU A 440 21.45 -14.30 15.12
N GLU A 441 21.70 -13.01 15.40
CA GLU A 441 21.31 -12.38 16.67
C GLU A 441 19.81 -12.47 16.94
N ARG A 442 18.97 -12.22 15.92
CA ARG A 442 17.52 -12.38 16.01
C ARG A 442 17.14 -13.83 16.37
N ASP A 443 17.80 -14.80 15.75
CA ASP A 443 17.47 -16.21 15.95
C ASP A 443 17.97 -16.72 17.31
N TYR A 444 19.12 -16.24 17.80
CA TYR A 444 19.55 -16.42 19.20
C TYR A 444 18.53 -15.85 20.19
N LEU A 445 18.09 -14.60 19.99
CA LEU A 445 17.09 -13.97 20.86
C LEU A 445 15.74 -14.66 20.82
N LYS A 446 15.32 -15.18 19.65
CA LYS A 446 14.11 -16.01 19.54
C LYS A 446 14.25 -17.32 20.28
N GLU A 447 15.41 -17.97 20.20
CA GLU A 447 15.67 -19.20 20.94
C GLU A 447 15.63 -18.94 22.45
N ASP A 448 16.27 -17.86 22.93
CA ASP A 448 16.23 -17.44 24.33
C ASP A 448 14.80 -17.10 24.78
N LEU A 449 14.04 -16.36 23.96
CA LEU A 449 12.64 -16.08 24.25
C LEU A 449 11.82 -17.37 24.34
N SER A 450 12.04 -18.35 23.45
CA SER A 450 11.35 -19.64 23.49
C SER A 450 11.69 -20.45 24.76
N ARG A 451 12.95 -20.39 25.22
CA ARG A 451 13.40 -20.99 26.48
C ARG A 451 12.78 -20.28 27.69
N THR A 452 12.62 -18.95 27.63
CA THR A 452 11.99 -18.18 28.72
C THR A 452 10.46 -18.31 28.77
N ASP A 453 9.76 -18.42 27.64
CA ASP A 453 8.31 -18.68 27.63
C ASP A 453 8.00 -20.10 28.12
N ALA A 454 8.83 -21.09 27.81
CA ALA A 454 8.77 -22.40 28.46
C ALA A 454 8.93 -22.30 29.99
N GLY A 455 9.80 -21.40 30.47
CA GLY A 455 9.97 -21.09 31.89
C GLY A 455 8.75 -20.36 32.51
N LYS A 456 8.12 -19.44 31.78
CA LYS A 456 6.91 -18.73 32.22
C LYS A 456 5.72 -19.67 32.35
N ASP A 457 5.51 -20.56 31.39
CA ASP A 457 4.43 -21.55 31.45
C ASP A 457 4.61 -22.52 32.62
N GLU A 458 5.85 -22.89 32.95
CA GLU A 458 6.14 -23.71 34.13
C GLU A 458 5.94 -22.95 35.46
N LEU A 459 6.31 -21.66 35.50
CA LEU A 459 6.04 -20.76 36.63
C LEU A 459 4.54 -20.54 36.84
N ILE A 460 3.77 -20.34 35.77
CA ILE A 460 2.31 -20.18 35.81
C ILE A 460 1.66 -21.47 36.32
N ARG A 461 2.11 -22.64 35.86
CA ARG A 461 1.63 -23.95 36.34
C ARG A 461 1.89 -24.13 37.83
N LYS A 462 3.11 -23.85 38.30
CA LYS A 462 3.46 -23.89 39.74
C LYS A 462 2.61 -22.92 40.56
N ALA A 463 2.33 -21.72 40.05
CA ALA A 463 1.47 -20.75 40.72
C ALA A 463 0.00 -21.23 40.82
N TRP A 464 -0.53 -21.87 39.78
CA TRP A 464 -1.86 -22.48 39.81
C TRP A 464 -1.96 -23.64 40.80
N ASP A 465 -0.94 -24.51 40.85
CA ASP A 465 -0.90 -25.62 41.81
C ASP A 465 -0.89 -25.13 43.27
N VAL A 466 -0.13 -24.07 43.56
CA VAL A 466 -0.08 -23.45 44.90
C VAL A 466 -1.45 -22.85 45.27
N ARG A 467 -2.09 -22.13 44.33
CA ARG A 467 -3.43 -21.58 44.54
C ARG A 467 -4.45 -22.69 44.80
N ASP A 468 -4.44 -23.74 44.00
CA ASP A 468 -5.41 -24.84 44.10
C ASP A 468 -5.19 -25.67 45.37
N ALA A 469 -3.94 -25.85 45.81
CA ALA A 469 -3.61 -26.43 47.10
C ALA A 469 -4.11 -25.56 48.27
N ALA A 470 -3.96 -24.24 48.18
CA ALA A 470 -4.49 -23.31 49.18
C ALA A 470 -6.02 -23.32 49.24
N VAL A 471 -6.70 -23.36 48.08
CA VAL A 471 -8.16 -23.48 47.99
C VAL A 471 -8.63 -24.82 48.57
N LYS A 472 -7.95 -25.93 48.28
CA LYS A 472 -8.25 -27.24 48.89
C LYS A 472 -8.10 -27.21 50.41
N ARG A 473 -7.05 -26.57 50.94
CA ARG A 473 -6.86 -26.39 52.39
C ARG A 473 -7.98 -25.55 53.01
N LYS A 474 -8.34 -24.43 52.38
CA LYS A 474 -9.45 -23.57 52.82
C LYS A 474 -10.78 -24.33 52.83
N ASN A 475 -11.09 -25.07 51.78
CA ASN A 475 -12.32 -25.86 51.69
C ASN A 475 -12.33 -27.01 52.70
N LYS A 476 -11.17 -27.63 52.99
CA LYS A 476 -11.04 -28.66 54.03
C LYS A 476 -11.31 -28.08 55.43
N ILE A 477 -10.75 -26.91 55.73
CA ILE A 477 -10.98 -26.21 57.01
C ILE A 477 -12.45 -25.79 57.13
N GLN A 478 -13.04 -25.24 56.05
CA GLN A 478 -14.46 -24.89 56.06
C GLN A 478 -15.36 -26.10 56.30
N ARG A 479 -15.03 -27.27 55.70
CA ARG A 479 -15.76 -28.52 55.94
C ARG A 479 -15.64 -29.02 57.38
N LEU A 480 -14.45 -28.92 57.97
CA LEU A 480 -14.23 -29.29 59.38
C LEU A 480 -15.01 -28.35 60.30
N ASN A 481 -14.93 -27.04 60.07
CA ASN A 481 -15.67 -26.05 60.86
C ASN A 481 -17.19 -26.19 60.73
N SER A 482 -17.70 -26.62 59.57
CA SER A 482 -19.12 -26.92 59.41
C SER A 482 -19.55 -28.23 60.07
N HIS A 483 -18.62 -29.16 60.33
CA HIS A 483 -18.91 -30.43 60.99
C HIS A 483 -18.85 -30.32 62.53
N ASP A 484 -18.17 -29.30 63.06
CA ASP A 484 -18.12 -28.96 64.49
C ASP A 484 -19.32 -28.10 64.97
N LEU A 485 -20.26 -27.78 64.06
CA LEU A 485 -21.45 -26.94 64.32
C LEU A 485 -22.79 -27.70 64.23
N GLU A 486 -22.75 -29.02 64.04
CA GLU A 486 -23.87 -29.97 64.24
C GLU A 486 -23.59 -30.83 65.47
#